data_AF-A0A9D6EQT5-F1
#
_entry.id   AF-A0A9D6EQT5-F1
#
_cell.length_a   1.000
_cell.length_b   1.000
_cell.length_c   1.000
_cell.angle_alpha   90.00
_cell.angle_beta   90.00
_cell.angle_gamma   90.00
#
_symmetry.space_group_name_H-M   'P 1'
#
loop_
_entity.id
_entity.type
_entity.pdbx_description
1 polymer ?
#
loop_
_entity_poly.entity_id
_entity_poly.type
_entity_poly.pdbx_seq_one_letter_code
_entity_poly.pdbx_strand_id
1 'polypeptide(L)'
;MTPEFTLTRAKLLAKVKNPPLPVFKITTEDFREVEATANHPFLVLKKKGKISYFNWMPLDKIKVGDLIAVSGKLPWVGKNYPIHFNPKRGKKEFFYPEISSEELLWLLGFYIGDGCMDKTRVYIAVPQSDKSFKKVIETINKLFGLKPEIKRNIVRYASTKFVDFLVKLGFKGKAQDKEVPEWIYTLPKSQITSFIEGYIDADGYRRDNHRNISITSVNKKLLQQVKDLSYITDKFSPRKISLWTRRERKPLGIEEKVYKHHFLYFGDDKKDSTIQFVRVNSIVPQGSKETFDIEVDKGNFIANGILVHNSKLTMKYPSVYLMGKGARGEVLSVAYAGPGQHQDAGGKAIHFAPYTSSKITSKSVSHGGGRTSYRGLLQVFQSAIGAKSKVVCDALLIDDESRSDTYPTMDIKHNDCRIEHEATVSKIGDDQLFYLMSRGINKPDAEAMVVNGFIEPIVKQLPLEYAVELNRLIQLEMEGSVG
;
A
#
# COMPACT_ATOMS: atom_id res chain seq x y z
N MET A 1 3.73 11.88 24.17
CA MET A 1 2.77 10.79 24.00
C MET A 1 1.43 11.43 23.64
N THR A 2 1.06 11.42 22.36
CA THR A 2 -0.29 11.79 21.92
C THR A 2 -1.23 10.63 22.23
N PRO A 3 -2.45 10.86 22.78
CA PRO A 3 -3.47 9.81 22.79
C PRO A 3 -3.71 9.41 21.34
N GLU A 4 -3.56 8.12 21.08
CA GLU A 4 -3.79 7.48 19.79
C GLU A 4 -5.15 7.89 19.22
N PHE A 5 -5.23 8.07 17.90
CA PHE A 5 -6.51 8.06 17.19
C PHE A 5 -7.29 6.83 17.65
N THR A 6 -8.25 7.02 18.57
CA THR A 6 -8.95 5.91 19.17
C THR A 6 -10.02 5.49 18.17
N LEU A 7 -9.67 4.52 17.32
CA LEU A 7 -10.63 3.84 16.45
C LEU A 7 -11.70 3.23 17.35
N THR A 8 -12.86 3.88 17.41
CA THR A 8 -14.02 3.34 18.12
C THR A 8 -14.77 2.46 17.13
N ARG A 9 -15.16 1.25 17.56
CA ARG A 9 -16.02 0.39 16.75
C ARG A 9 -17.34 1.14 16.49
N ALA A 10 -17.61 1.42 15.22
CA ALA A 10 -18.93 1.86 14.79
C ALA A 10 -19.90 0.68 14.82
N LYS A 11 -21.15 0.91 15.21
CA LYS A 11 -22.17 -0.12 15.16
C LYS A 11 -22.65 -0.23 13.72
N LEU A 12 -22.55 -1.42 13.15
CA LEU A 12 -23.15 -1.74 11.87
C LEU A 12 -24.67 -1.65 12.04
N LEU A 13 -25.31 -0.63 11.46
CA LEU A 13 -26.76 -0.43 11.55
C LEU A 13 -27.49 -1.34 10.58
N ALA A 14 -26.98 -1.42 9.36
CA ALA A 14 -27.47 -2.32 8.34
C ALA A 14 -26.30 -2.91 7.56
N LYS A 15 -26.47 -4.19 7.21
CA LYS A 15 -25.58 -4.91 6.30
C LYS A 15 -26.46 -5.42 5.18
N VAL A 16 -26.54 -4.65 4.09
CA VAL A 16 -27.27 -5.12 2.92
C VAL A 16 -26.30 -6.02 2.17
N LYS A 17 -26.61 -7.32 2.19
CA LYS A 17 -25.90 -8.29 1.37
C LYS A 17 -26.27 -8.01 -0.07
N ASN A 18 -25.33 -7.46 -0.81
CA ASN A 18 -25.49 -7.31 -2.24
C ASN A 18 -25.40 -8.67 -2.92
N PRO A 19 -25.99 -8.82 -4.12
CA PRO A 19 -25.71 -9.95 -4.97
C PRO A 19 -24.18 -10.10 -5.10
N PRO A 20 -23.65 -11.30 -4.87
CA PRO A 20 -22.21 -11.49 -4.85
C PRO A 20 -21.66 -11.09 -6.23
N LEU A 21 -20.68 -10.19 -6.23
CA LEU A 21 -20.13 -9.67 -7.48
C LEU A 21 -19.13 -10.66 -8.06
N PRO A 22 -19.14 -10.85 -9.39
CA PRO A 22 -18.13 -11.68 -10.03
C PRO A 22 -16.74 -11.05 -9.85
N VAL A 23 -15.80 -11.88 -9.44
CA VAL A 23 -14.39 -11.52 -9.25
C VAL A 23 -13.58 -12.19 -10.33
N PHE A 24 -12.62 -11.46 -10.86
CA PHE A 24 -11.72 -11.90 -11.90
C PHE A 24 -10.30 -11.82 -11.39
N LYS A 25 -9.50 -12.81 -11.76
CA LYS A 25 -8.06 -12.79 -11.56
C LYS A 25 -7.40 -12.41 -12.87
N ILE A 26 -6.78 -11.24 -12.89
CA ILE A 26 -5.92 -10.81 -13.99
C ILE A 26 -4.49 -11.26 -13.71
N THR A 27 -3.81 -11.76 -14.73
CA THR A 27 -2.40 -12.13 -14.66
C THR A 27 -1.65 -11.49 -15.82
N THR A 28 -0.54 -10.83 -15.54
CA THR A 28 0.33 -10.19 -16.54
C THR A 28 1.41 -11.15 -17.03
N GLU A 29 2.06 -10.82 -18.15
CA GLU A 29 3.21 -11.57 -18.67
C GLU A 29 4.40 -11.64 -17.69
N ASP A 30 4.58 -10.61 -16.84
CA ASP A 30 5.58 -10.61 -15.77
C ASP A 30 5.09 -11.31 -14.48
N PHE A 31 4.01 -12.09 -14.59
CA PHE A 31 3.44 -12.93 -13.54
C PHE A 31 2.94 -12.17 -12.32
N ARG A 32 2.56 -10.90 -12.45
CA ARG A 32 1.79 -10.19 -11.42
C ARG A 32 0.34 -10.64 -11.50
N GLU A 33 -0.29 -10.71 -10.34
CA GLU A 33 -1.66 -11.19 -10.21
C GLU A 33 -2.45 -10.19 -9.38
N VAL A 34 -3.66 -9.85 -9.83
CA VAL A 34 -4.62 -9.04 -9.07
C VAL A 34 -5.97 -9.74 -9.15
N GLU A 35 -6.62 -9.91 -8.01
CA GLU A 35 -8.02 -10.33 -7.94
C GLU A 35 -8.88 -9.10 -7.70
N ALA A 36 -9.80 -8.81 -8.63
CA ALA A 36 -10.66 -7.64 -8.53
C ALA A 36 -12.02 -7.87 -9.19
N THR A 37 -12.99 -7.03 -8.86
CA THR A 37 -14.32 -7.03 -9.49
C THR A 37 -14.24 -6.54 -10.94
N ALA A 38 -15.25 -6.87 -11.75
CA ALA A 38 -15.38 -6.45 -13.16
C ALA A 38 -15.11 -4.95 -13.38
N ASN A 39 -15.51 -4.14 -12.42
CA ASN A 39 -15.45 -2.70 -12.53
C ASN A 39 -14.07 -2.12 -12.14
N HIS A 40 -13.13 -2.90 -11.59
CA HIS A 40 -11.85 -2.39 -11.09
C HIS A 40 -11.02 -1.73 -12.20
N PRO A 41 -10.55 -0.49 -12.01
CA PRO A 41 -9.93 0.29 -13.07
C PRO A 41 -8.44 -0.04 -13.26
N PHE A 42 -8.00 -0.12 -14.51
CA PHE A 42 -6.59 -0.18 -14.89
C PHE A 42 -6.27 0.92 -15.89
N LEU A 43 -5.07 1.48 -15.78
CA LEU A 43 -4.52 2.38 -16.79
C LEU A 43 -4.01 1.54 -17.97
N VAL A 44 -4.62 1.69 -19.13
CA VAL A 44 -4.29 0.93 -20.33
C VAL A 44 -3.59 1.84 -21.34
N LEU A 45 -2.51 1.36 -21.94
CA LEU A 45 -1.87 2.00 -23.09
C LEU A 45 -2.55 1.50 -24.37
N LYS A 46 -3.30 2.39 -25.04
CA LYS A 46 -3.95 2.09 -26.32
C LYS A 46 -3.19 2.75 -27.47
N LYS A 47 -3.30 2.14 -28.65
CA LYS A 47 -2.77 2.69 -29.91
C LYS A 47 -3.93 2.89 -30.88
N LYS A 48 -4.02 4.09 -31.46
CA LYS A 48 -4.91 4.40 -32.59
C LYS A 48 -4.05 4.93 -33.73
N GLY A 49 -3.82 4.09 -34.73
CA GLY A 49 -2.82 4.37 -35.77
C GLY A 49 -1.41 4.48 -35.18
N LYS A 50 -0.74 5.61 -35.41
CA LYS A 50 0.60 5.91 -34.88
C LYS A 50 0.58 6.56 -33.49
N ILE A 51 -0.58 6.98 -33.00
CA ILE A 51 -0.71 7.72 -31.73
C ILE A 51 -0.96 6.72 -30.60
N SER A 52 -0.15 6.83 -29.54
CA SER A 52 -0.36 6.09 -28.29
C SER A 52 -0.94 7.04 -27.25
N TYR A 53 -1.95 6.58 -26.51
CA TYR A 53 -2.59 7.37 -25.45
C TYR A 53 -2.95 6.47 -24.26
N PHE A 54 -3.08 7.09 -23.10
CA PHE A 54 -3.48 6.42 -21.87
C PHE A 54 -5.00 6.49 -21.71
N ASN A 55 -5.59 5.39 -21.25
CA ASN A 55 -7.01 5.31 -20.98
C ASN A 55 -7.29 4.49 -19.73
N TRP A 56 -8.07 5.02 -18.79
CA TRP A 56 -8.56 4.25 -17.66
C TRP A 56 -9.71 3.36 -18.11
N MET A 57 -9.60 2.06 -17.89
CA MET A 57 -10.63 1.09 -18.29
C MET A 57 -10.95 0.14 -17.13
N PRO A 58 -12.24 -0.16 -16.89
CA PRO A 58 -12.62 -1.23 -15.97
C PRO A 58 -12.16 -2.60 -16.50
N LEU A 59 -11.91 -3.54 -15.58
CA LEU A 59 -11.39 -4.89 -15.85
C LEU A 59 -12.21 -5.63 -16.92
N ASP A 60 -13.54 -5.53 -16.88
CA ASP A 60 -14.45 -6.17 -17.84
C ASP A 60 -14.28 -5.69 -19.29
N LYS A 61 -13.74 -4.49 -19.50
CA LYS A 61 -13.40 -3.94 -20.83
C LYS A 61 -11.97 -4.27 -21.26
N ILE A 62 -11.15 -4.84 -20.38
CA ILE A 62 -9.77 -5.22 -20.68
C ILE A 62 -9.76 -6.58 -21.37
N LYS A 63 -8.92 -6.72 -22.40
CA LYS A 63 -8.75 -7.97 -23.13
C LYS A 63 -7.35 -8.54 -22.91
N VAL A 64 -7.22 -9.86 -23.03
CA VAL A 64 -5.90 -10.51 -23.10
C VAL A 64 -5.10 -9.86 -24.24
N GLY A 65 -3.84 -9.52 -23.96
CA GLY A 65 -2.95 -8.78 -24.86
C GLY A 65 -2.93 -7.26 -24.66
N ASP A 66 -3.91 -6.67 -23.95
CA ASP A 66 -3.89 -5.25 -23.62
C ASP A 66 -2.70 -4.92 -22.71
N LEU A 67 -2.11 -3.74 -22.91
CA LEU A 67 -0.99 -3.24 -22.11
C LEU A 67 -1.52 -2.45 -20.92
N ILE A 68 -1.42 -3.02 -19.72
CA ILE A 68 -1.84 -2.35 -18.48
C ILE A 68 -0.62 -1.79 -17.73
N ALA A 69 -0.80 -0.66 -17.07
CA ALA A 69 0.21 -0.09 -16.20
C ALA A 69 0.38 -0.96 -14.95
N VAL A 70 1.64 -1.26 -14.64
CA VAL A 70 2.06 -1.90 -13.39
C VAL A 70 3.17 -1.07 -12.78
N SER A 71 3.28 -1.11 -11.46
CA SER A 71 4.41 -0.49 -10.77
C SER A 71 5.71 -1.23 -11.16
N GLY A 72 6.71 -0.49 -11.61
CA GLY A 72 8.05 -1.00 -11.89
C GLY A 72 8.93 -0.88 -10.65
N LYS A 73 9.86 0.09 -10.63
CA LYS A 73 10.64 0.45 -9.43
C LYS A 73 9.75 1.15 -8.41
N LEU A 74 9.55 0.54 -7.25
CA LEU A 74 8.88 1.17 -6.13
C LEU A 74 9.82 2.21 -5.47
N PRO A 75 9.38 3.46 -5.26
CA PRO A 75 10.11 4.43 -4.45
C PRO A 75 10.07 3.96 -2.99
N TRP A 76 11.14 3.28 -2.57
CA TRP A 76 11.19 2.60 -1.29
C TRP A 76 12.34 3.12 -0.43
N VAL A 77 12.01 3.85 0.62
CA VAL A 77 12.98 4.50 1.53
C VAL A 77 12.96 3.80 2.91
N GLY A 78 12.87 2.47 2.92
CA GLY A 78 12.68 1.68 4.15
C GLY A 78 13.64 2.03 5.30
N LYS A 79 13.25 1.68 6.53
CA LYS A 79 13.95 2.06 7.77
C LYS A 79 14.51 0.84 8.47
N ASN A 80 15.67 0.98 9.09
CA ASN A 80 16.22 -0.07 9.94
C ASN A 80 15.25 -0.36 11.09
N TYR A 81 15.08 -1.63 11.40
CA TYR A 81 14.17 -2.08 12.44
C TYR A 81 14.89 -2.13 13.80
N PRO A 82 14.44 -1.38 14.81
CA PRO A 82 14.98 -1.49 16.16
C PRO A 82 14.55 -2.81 16.79
N ILE A 83 15.50 -3.55 17.35
CA ILE A 83 15.29 -4.86 17.96
C ILE A 83 15.32 -4.71 19.48
N HIS A 84 14.13 -4.76 20.08
CA HIS A 84 13.99 -4.75 21.53
C HIS A 84 13.88 -6.18 22.06
N PHE A 85 14.98 -6.72 22.60
CA PHE A 85 15.02 -8.07 23.13
C PHE A 85 15.43 -8.08 24.61
N ASN A 86 14.49 -8.40 25.48
CA ASN A 86 14.76 -8.66 26.90
C ASN A 86 14.92 -10.17 27.13
N PRO A 87 16.16 -10.71 27.20
CA PRO A 87 16.39 -12.13 27.45
C PRO A 87 15.91 -12.51 28.85
N LYS A 88 15.34 -13.72 28.99
CA LYS A 88 15.06 -14.30 30.30
C LYS A 88 16.38 -14.44 31.10
N ARG A 89 16.32 -14.18 32.42
CA ARG A 89 17.48 -14.28 33.32
C ARG A 89 18.17 -15.64 33.20
N GLY A 90 19.49 -15.63 33.06
CA GLY A 90 20.32 -16.84 32.99
C GLY A 90 21.81 -16.48 33.05
N LYS A 91 22.65 -17.42 33.52
CA LYS A 91 24.06 -17.17 33.90
C LYS A 91 25.01 -16.76 32.76
N LYS A 92 24.72 -17.08 31.49
CA LYS A 92 25.60 -16.76 30.35
C LYS A 92 25.19 -15.46 29.68
N GLU A 93 26.14 -14.56 29.45
CA GLU A 93 25.94 -13.39 28.59
C GLU A 93 25.56 -13.82 27.16
N PHE A 94 24.73 -13.02 26.51
CA PHE A 94 24.24 -13.28 25.15
C PHE A 94 24.21 -11.95 24.40
N PHE A 95 25.07 -11.84 23.40
CA PHE A 95 25.11 -10.70 22.50
C PHE A 95 23.98 -10.82 21.49
N TYR A 96 23.42 -9.68 21.10
CA TYR A 96 22.45 -9.61 20.01
C TYR A 96 22.52 -8.21 19.38
N PRO A 97 22.21 -8.10 18.08
CA PRO A 97 22.12 -6.80 17.43
C PRO A 97 20.86 -6.04 17.88
N GLU A 98 21.00 -4.76 18.25
CA GLU A 98 19.88 -3.89 18.64
C GLU A 98 19.16 -3.25 17.45
N ILE A 99 19.74 -3.35 16.24
CA ILE A 99 19.19 -2.78 15.01
C ILE A 99 19.37 -3.82 13.90
N SER A 100 18.42 -3.89 12.97
CA SER A 100 18.53 -4.75 11.80
C SER A 100 19.71 -4.38 10.90
N SER A 101 20.41 -5.39 10.37
CA SER A 101 21.53 -5.24 9.44
C SER A 101 21.43 -6.25 8.30
N GLU A 102 22.18 -6.01 7.22
CA GLU A 102 22.24 -6.93 6.08
C GLU A 102 22.72 -8.34 6.48
N GLU A 103 23.69 -8.46 7.38
CA GLU A 103 24.18 -9.76 7.85
C GLU A 103 23.14 -10.50 8.69
N LEU A 104 22.42 -9.79 9.56
CA LEU A 104 21.32 -10.38 10.31
C LEU A 104 20.24 -10.87 9.36
N LEU A 105 19.85 -10.06 8.38
CA LEU A 105 18.79 -10.41 7.43
C LEU A 105 19.20 -11.58 6.53
N TRP A 106 20.45 -11.63 6.06
CA TRP A 106 20.96 -12.79 5.34
C TRP A 106 20.87 -14.06 6.19
N LEU A 107 21.27 -14.01 7.45
CA LEU A 107 21.16 -15.16 8.35
C LEU A 107 19.70 -15.58 8.58
N LEU A 108 18.79 -14.63 8.76
CA LEU A 108 17.36 -14.89 8.97
C LEU A 108 16.70 -15.49 7.72
N GLY A 109 17.10 -15.05 6.53
CA GLY A 109 16.71 -15.66 5.27
C GLY A 109 17.20 -17.09 5.14
N PHE A 110 18.47 -17.33 5.47
CA PHE A 110 19.06 -18.67 5.49
C PHE A 110 18.34 -19.59 6.49
N TYR A 111 18.01 -19.07 7.67
CA TYR A 111 17.25 -19.79 8.69
C TYR A 111 15.84 -20.19 8.20
N ILE A 112 15.19 -19.37 7.36
CA ILE A 112 13.88 -19.72 6.81
C ILE A 112 13.94 -20.96 5.91
N GLY A 113 15.01 -21.14 5.13
CA GLY A 113 15.20 -22.37 4.38
C GLY A 113 15.63 -23.52 5.29
N ASP A 114 16.90 -23.53 5.67
CA ASP A 114 17.55 -24.69 6.29
C ASP A 114 17.58 -24.68 7.82
N GLY A 115 16.96 -23.69 8.45
CA GLY A 115 16.89 -23.59 9.91
C GLY A 115 15.74 -24.38 10.54
N CYS A 116 15.96 -24.93 11.72
CA CYS A 116 14.88 -25.36 12.61
C CYS A 116 15.29 -25.16 14.07
N MET A 117 14.35 -25.30 15.00
CA MET A 117 14.63 -25.13 16.42
C MET A 117 13.82 -26.10 17.27
N ASP A 118 14.36 -26.45 18.43
CA ASP A 118 13.61 -27.02 19.55
C ASP A 118 13.51 -25.97 20.69
N LYS A 119 13.03 -26.38 21.87
CA LYS A 119 12.87 -25.47 23.03
C LYS A 119 14.18 -24.86 23.53
N THR A 120 15.33 -25.43 23.16
CA THR A 120 16.65 -25.15 23.75
C THR A 120 17.76 -24.94 22.73
N ARG A 121 17.57 -25.36 21.47
CA ARG A 121 18.61 -25.36 20.44
C ARG A 121 18.08 -24.89 19.10
N VAL A 122 18.97 -24.27 18.35
CA VAL A 122 18.80 -23.93 16.94
C VAL A 122 19.67 -24.88 16.11
N TYR A 123 19.13 -25.36 15.00
CA TYR A 123 19.80 -26.24 14.04
C TYR A 123 19.76 -25.59 12.67
N ILE A 124 20.87 -25.65 11.94
CA ILE A 124 20.96 -25.19 10.55
C ILE A 124 21.54 -26.33 9.73
N ALA A 125 20.80 -26.81 8.73
CA ALA A 125 21.24 -27.86 7.83
C ALA A 125 22.13 -27.26 6.73
N VAL A 126 23.45 -27.31 6.92
CA VAL A 126 24.41 -26.82 5.94
C VAL A 126 25.63 -27.77 5.93
N PRO A 127 25.87 -28.51 4.83
CA PRO A 127 27.03 -29.38 4.70
C PRO A 127 28.35 -28.59 4.76
N GLN A 128 29.42 -29.21 5.27
CA GLN A 128 30.74 -28.54 5.34
C GLN A 128 31.32 -28.20 3.96
N SER A 129 30.92 -28.91 2.93
CA SER A 129 31.29 -28.65 1.54
C SER A 129 30.54 -27.45 0.93
N ASP A 130 29.48 -26.98 1.57
CA ASP A 130 28.70 -25.85 1.09
C ASP A 130 29.47 -24.53 1.30
N LYS A 131 29.44 -23.65 0.28
CA LYS A 131 30.06 -22.31 0.33
C LYS A 131 29.53 -21.47 1.50
N SER A 132 28.29 -21.69 1.91
CA SER A 132 27.60 -20.94 2.96
C SER A 132 27.99 -21.39 4.37
N PHE A 133 28.61 -22.57 4.51
CA PHE A 133 28.95 -23.17 5.81
C PHE A 133 29.76 -22.23 6.70
N LYS A 134 30.88 -21.68 6.18
CA LYS A 134 31.73 -20.75 6.93
C LYS A 134 30.99 -19.46 7.28
N LYS A 135 30.25 -18.91 6.30
CA LYS A 135 29.50 -17.67 6.45
C LYS A 135 28.44 -17.76 7.55
N VAL A 136 27.71 -18.88 7.64
CA VAL A 136 26.72 -19.11 8.73
C VAL A 136 27.41 -19.06 10.09
N ILE A 137 28.52 -19.79 10.25
CA ILE A 137 29.24 -19.88 11.53
C ILE A 137 29.80 -18.52 11.95
N GLU A 138 30.47 -17.84 11.02
CA GLU A 138 31.06 -16.51 11.25
C GLU A 138 30.00 -15.47 11.59
N THR A 139 28.88 -15.47 10.87
CA THR A 139 27.77 -14.52 11.11
C THR A 139 27.14 -14.73 12.48
N ILE A 140 26.88 -15.99 12.87
CA ILE A 140 26.29 -16.29 14.19
C ILE A 140 27.27 -15.97 15.33
N ASN A 141 28.57 -16.24 15.14
CA ASN A 141 29.58 -15.88 16.12
C ASN A 141 29.69 -14.34 16.26
N LYS A 142 29.77 -13.61 15.13
CA LYS A 142 29.85 -12.14 15.12
C LYS A 142 28.64 -11.49 15.79
N LEU A 143 27.42 -11.94 15.47
CA LEU A 143 26.18 -11.31 15.95
C LEU A 143 25.79 -11.74 17.36
N PHE A 144 26.08 -12.99 17.75
CA PHE A 144 25.56 -13.58 18.99
C PHE A 144 26.63 -14.14 19.94
N GLY A 145 27.90 -14.16 19.53
CA GLY A 145 29.00 -14.74 20.30
C GLY A 145 28.89 -16.26 20.51
N LEU A 146 28.13 -16.95 19.67
CA LEU A 146 27.84 -18.37 19.85
C LEU A 146 28.79 -19.26 19.03
N LYS A 147 29.31 -20.31 19.68
CA LYS A 147 30.07 -21.38 19.01
C LYS A 147 29.14 -22.56 18.66
N PRO A 148 29.26 -23.12 17.45
CA PRO A 148 28.47 -24.28 17.06
C PRO A 148 29.02 -25.59 17.59
N GLU A 149 28.16 -26.60 17.62
CA GLU A 149 28.54 -28.00 17.56
C GLU A 149 28.16 -28.55 16.18
N ILE A 150 29.13 -29.17 15.49
CA ILE A 150 28.93 -29.67 14.13
C ILE A 150 28.73 -31.19 14.18
N LYS A 151 27.62 -31.68 13.61
CA LYS A 151 27.36 -33.11 13.45
C LYS A 151 26.88 -33.41 12.03
N ARG A 152 27.70 -34.13 11.26
CA ARG A 152 27.44 -34.45 9.84
C ARG A 152 27.18 -33.16 9.04
N ASN A 153 25.93 -32.95 8.63
CA ASN A 153 25.49 -31.81 7.81
C ASN A 153 24.69 -30.77 8.61
N ILE A 154 24.71 -30.85 9.94
CA ILE A 154 23.92 -29.96 10.80
C ILE A 154 24.86 -29.18 11.73
N VAL A 155 24.70 -27.87 11.72
CA VAL A 155 25.32 -26.94 12.65
C VAL A 155 24.34 -26.65 13.78
N ARG A 156 24.71 -26.99 15.01
CA ARG A 156 23.85 -26.90 16.20
C ARG A 156 24.32 -25.82 17.16
N TYR A 157 23.39 -25.01 17.65
CA TYR A 157 23.64 -23.98 18.66
C TYR A 157 22.77 -24.22 19.89
N ALA A 158 23.39 -24.62 21.00
CA ALA A 158 22.70 -24.88 22.28
C ALA A 158 22.52 -23.58 23.08
N SER A 159 21.52 -22.77 22.71
CA SER A 159 21.20 -21.51 23.38
C SER A 159 19.70 -21.24 23.40
N THR A 160 19.10 -21.31 24.60
CA THR A 160 17.69 -20.94 24.82
C THR A 160 17.43 -19.46 24.53
N LYS A 161 18.42 -18.59 24.74
CA LYS A 161 18.31 -17.16 24.43
C LYS A 161 18.27 -16.91 22.92
N PHE A 162 19.01 -17.69 22.14
CA PHE A 162 18.97 -17.60 20.67
C PHE A 162 17.64 -18.09 20.10
N VAL A 163 17.09 -19.17 20.68
CA VAL A 163 15.73 -19.63 20.37
C VAL A 163 14.70 -18.52 20.68
N ASP A 164 14.73 -17.94 21.89
CA ASP A 164 13.80 -16.86 22.28
C ASP A 164 13.93 -15.62 21.39
N PHE A 165 15.15 -15.29 20.96
CA PHE A 165 15.41 -14.20 20.02
C PHE A 165 14.73 -14.42 18.67
N LEU A 166 14.94 -15.57 18.03
CA LEU A 166 14.33 -15.90 16.75
C LEU A 166 12.80 -15.94 16.84
N VAL A 167 12.25 -16.53 17.91
CA VAL A 167 10.80 -16.60 18.13
C VAL A 167 10.20 -15.20 18.27
N LYS A 168 10.84 -14.28 19.01
CA LYS A 168 10.37 -12.90 19.17
C LYS A 168 10.42 -12.09 17.87
N LEU A 169 11.40 -12.38 17.00
CA LEU A 169 11.46 -11.78 15.66
C LEU A 169 10.43 -12.37 14.68
N GLY A 170 9.69 -13.41 15.07
CA GLY A 170 8.66 -14.06 14.25
C GLY A 170 9.14 -15.30 13.50
N PHE A 171 10.39 -15.73 13.69
CA PHE A 171 10.97 -16.90 13.03
C PHE A 171 10.72 -18.17 13.86
N LYS A 172 9.52 -18.74 13.68
CA LYS A 172 9.09 -19.97 14.37
C LYS A 172 8.34 -20.89 13.41
N GLY A 173 8.03 -22.10 13.87
CA GLY A 173 7.23 -23.07 13.11
C GLY A 173 8.06 -24.05 12.28
N LYS A 174 7.36 -24.97 11.60
CA LYS A 174 7.98 -25.96 10.71
C LYS A 174 8.06 -25.40 9.29
N ALA A 175 8.71 -26.11 8.37
CA ALA A 175 8.84 -25.71 6.97
C ALA A 175 7.49 -25.35 6.29
N GLN A 176 6.39 -25.97 6.73
CA GLN A 176 5.03 -25.71 6.22
C GLN A 176 4.38 -24.43 6.80
N ASP A 177 4.86 -23.95 7.94
CA ASP A 177 4.22 -22.89 8.74
C ASP A 177 5.07 -21.61 8.82
N LYS A 178 6.33 -21.65 8.37
CA LYS A 178 7.22 -20.49 8.38
C LYS A 178 6.63 -19.36 7.52
N GLU A 179 6.78 -18.13 7.99
CA GLU A 179 6.31 -16.94 7.31
C GLU A 179 7.36 -15.83 7.41
N VAL A 180 7.33 -14.91 6.46
CA VAL A 180 8.09 -13.65 6.52
C VAL A 180 7.40 -12.71 7.50
N PRO A 181 8.05 -12.29 8.61
CA PRO A 181 7.48 -11.31 9.53
C PRO A 181 7.20 -9.97 8.87
N GLU A 182 6.09 -9.30 9.24
CA GLU A 182 5.64 -8.05 8.62
C GLU A 182 6.69 -6.93 8.67
N TRP A 183 7.48 -6.86 9.75
CA TRP A 183 8.50 -5.83 9.90
C TRP A 183 9.58 -5.87 8.80
N ILE A 184 9.79 -7.01 8.14
CA ILE A 184 10.73 -7.13 7.01
C ILE A 184 10.27 -6.29 5.81
N TYR A 185 8.96 -6.16 5.61
CA TYR A 185 8.37 -5.30 4.58
C TYR A 185 8.50 -3.81 4.89
N THR A 186 9.26 -3.41 5.92
CA THR A 186 9.52 -1.99 6.24
C THR A 186 11.00 -1.61 6.08
N LEU A 187 11.86 -2.59 5.82
CA LEU A 187 13.31 -2.45 5.82
C LEU A 187 13.87 -1.78 4.56
N PRO A 188 15.11 -1.24 4.59
CA PRO A 188 15.78 -0.75 3.39
C PRO A 188 15.89 -1.85 2.33
N LYS A 189 15.90 -1.45 1.03
CA LYS A 189 16.00 -2.39 -0.09
C LYS A 189 17.19 -3.35 0.05
N SER A 190 18.33 -2.87 0.54
CA SER A 190 19.53 -3.71 0.71
C SER A 190 19.31 -4.83 1.72
N GLN A 191 18.70 -4.55 2.86
CA GLN A 191 18.40 -5.57 3.88
C GLN A 191 17.36 -6.60 3.40
N ILE A 192 16.32 -6.16 2.68
CA ILE A 192 15.36 -7.09 2.05
C ILE A 192 16.08 -7.97 1.01
N THR A 193 17.00 -7.38 0.23
CA THR A 193 17.82 -8.12 -0.73
C THR A 193 18.67 -9.17 -0.03
N SER A 194 19.37 -8.81 1.04
CA SER A 194 20.19 -9.74 1.83
C SER A 194 19.35 -10.87 2.42
N PHE A 195 18.12 -10.60 2.86
CA PHE A 195 17.18 -11.63 3.32
C PHE A 195 16.83 -12.64 2.24
N ILE A 196 16.48 -12.17 1.04
CA ILE A 196 16.16 -13.06 -0.09
C ILE A 196 17.41 -13.86 -0.51
N GLU A 197 18.59 -13.25 -0.53
CA GLU A 197 19.86 -13.93 -0.79
C GLU A 197 20.13 -15.05 0.21
N GLY A 198 19.90 -14.80 1.50
CA GLY A 198 20.03 -15.82 2.53
C GLY A 198 19.12 -17.02 2.25
N TYR A 199 17.88 -16.77 1.84
CA TYR A 199 16.95 -17.84 1.52
C TYR A 199 17.34 -18.60 0.24
N ILE A 200 17.86 -17.90 -0.77
CA ILE A 200 18.41 -18.51 -1.99
C ILE A 200 19.67 -19.33 -1.68
N ASP A 201 20.56 -18.87 -0.79
CA ASP A 201 21.75 -19.62 -0.42
C ASP A 201 21.44 -20.91 0.36
N ALA A 202 20.26 -21.01 0.96
CA ALA A 202 19.75 -22.22 1.62
C ALA A 202 19.00 -23.15 0.65
N ASP A 203 17.84 -22.71 0.14
CA ASP A 203 16.91 -23.54 -0.65
C ASP A 203 16.98 -23.28 -2.17
N GLY A 204 17.95 -22.48 -2.61
CA GLY A 204 18.11 -22.10 -4.01
C GLY A 204 18.81 -23.16 -4.84
N TYR A 205 18.27 -23.39 -6.03
CA TYR A 205 18.82 -24.31 -7.01
C TYR A 205 18.90 -23.65 -8.38
N ARG A 206 20.05 -23.83 -9.05
CA ARG A 206 20.27 -23.43 -10.44
C ARG A 206 20.38 -24.70 -11.28
N ARG A 207 19.52 -24.85 -12.28
CA ARG A 207 19.61 -25.95 -13.26
C ARG A 207 20.72 -25.65 -14.25
N ASP A 208 21.58 -26.62 -14.54
CA ASP A 208 22.76 -26.46 -15.40
C ASP A 208 22.43 -25.88 -16.80
N ASN A 209 21.24 -26.16 -17.33
CA ASN A 209 20.78 -25.69 -18.65
C ASN A 209 19.94 -24.40 -18.62
N HIS A 210 19.67 -23.82 -17.45
CA HIS A 210 18.87 -22.60 -17.32
C HIS A 210 19.66 -21.47 -16.64
N ARG A 211 19.52 -20.24 -17.16
CA ARG A 211 20.11 -19.05 -16.53
C ARG A 211 19.43 -18.67 -15.20
N ASN A 212 18.18 -19.09 -15.02
CA ASN A 212 17.33 -18.68 -13.91
C ASN A 212 17.62 -19.44 -12.62
N ILE A 213 17.69 -18.71 -11.51
CA ILE A 213 17.72 -19.25 -10.14
C ILE A 213 16.28 -19.60 -9.72
N SER A 214 16.11 -20.68 -8.95
CA SER A 214 14.82 -21.05 -8.38
C SER A 214 14.93 -21.40 -6.90
N ILE A 215 13.88 -21.12 -6.12
CA ILE A 215 13.74 -21.58 -4.73
C ILE A 215 12.63 -22.62 -4.70
N THR A 216 12.87 -23.71 -3.95
CA THR A 216 11.89 -24.79 -3.75
C THR A 216 11.35 -24.77 -2.34
N SER A 217 10.03 -24.88 -2.16
CA SER A 217 9.42 -25.00 -0.83
C SER A 217 8.13 -25.80 -0.85
N VAL A 218 7.83 -26.49 0.24
CA VAL A 218 6.50 -27.08 0.48
C VAL A 218 5.46 -26.01 0.83
N ASN A 219 5.90 -24.82 1.26
CA ASN A 219 5.05 -23.72 1.69
C ASN A 219 4.86 -22.69 0.57
N LYS A 220 3.72 -22.76 -0.12
CA LYS A 220 3.36 -21.81 -1.18
C LYS A 220 3.23 -20.37 -0.68
N LYS A 221 2.70 -20.19 0.54
CA LYS A 221 2.48 -18.86 1.14
C LYS A 221 3.81 -18.15 1.36
N LEU A 222 4.81 -18.87 1.87
CA LEU A 222 6.16 -18.34 2.05
C LEU A 222 6.78 -17.92 0.71
N LEU A 223 6.66 -18.73 -0.34
CA LEU A 223 7.15 -18.34 -1.67
C LEU A 223 6.43 -17.12 -2.22
N GLN A 224 5.13 -16.96 -1.93
CA GLN A 224 4.40 -15.75 -2.31
C GLN A 224 4.95 -14.52 -1.58
N GLN A 225 5.18 -14.61 -0.26
CA GLN A 225 5.80 -13.54 0.52
C GLN A 225 7.18 -13.14 0.00
N VAL A 226 8.00 -14.12 -0.39
CA VAL A 226 9.33 -13.86 -0.98
C VAL A 226 9.22 -13.22 -2.36
N LYS A 227 8.25 -13.65 -3.17
CA LYS A 227 7.93 -13.02 -4.45
C LYS A 227 7.52 -11.56 -4.26
N ASP A 228 6.68 -11.27 -3.26
CA ASP A 228 6.22 -9.92 -2.95
C ASP A 228 7.39 -9.02 -2.51
N LEU A 229 8.25 -9.50 -1.61
CA LEU A 229 9.50 -8.80 -1.24
C LEU A 229 10.41 -8.56 -2.45
N SER A 230 10.48 -9.52 -3.38
CA SER A 230 11.35 -9.40 -4.55
C SER A 230 10.93 -8.24 -5.45
N TYR A 231 9.63 -7.88 -5.53
CA TYR A 231 9.17 -6.69 -6.25
C TYR A 231 9.60 -5.36 -5.60
N ILE A 232 9.92 -5.35 -4.30
CA ILE A 232 10.48 -4.18 -3.62
C ILE A 232 11.97 -4.02 -3.96
N THR A 233 12.66 -5.14 -4.16
CA THR A 233 14.09 -5.15 -4.53
C THR A 233 14.29 -4.86 -6.01
N ASP A 234 15.42 -4.25 -6.35
CA ASP A 234 15.81 -4.04 -7.75
C ASP A 234 16.66 -5.21 -8.31
N LYS A 235 16.97 -6.22 -7.47
CA LYS A 235 17.91 -7.30 -7.79
C LYS A 235 17.25 -8.56 -8.34
N PHE A 236 16.07 -8.91 -7.85
CA PHE A 236 15.40 -10.16 -8.19
C PHE A 236 14.13 -9.90 -9.00
N SER A 237 14.00 -10.57 -10.15
CA SER A 237 12.81 -10.48 -11.00
C SER A 237 11.94 -11.74 -10.84
N PRO A 238 11.01 -11.79 -9.88
CA PRO A 238 10.26 -13.00 -9.58
C PRO A 238 9.27 -13.34 -10.69
N ARG A 239 9.07 -14.64 -10.94
CA ARG A 239 8.16 -15.18 -11.96
C ARG A 239 6.95 -15.88 -11.31
N LYS A 240 6.31 -16.81 -12.03
CA LYS A 240 5.24 -17.65 -11.47
C LYS A 240 5.77 -18.64 -10.43
N ILE A 241 4.93 -18.92 -9.44
CA ILE A 241 5.12 -20.05 -8.53
C ILE A 241 4.50 -21.28 -9.18
N SER A 242 5.31 -22.28 -9.50
CA SER A 242 4.87 -23.51 -10.17
C SER A 242 4.72 -24.64 -9.15
N LEU A 243 3.71 -25.51 -9.32
CA LEU A 243 3.52 -26.72 -8.50
C LEU A 243 4.09 -27.93 -9.22
N TRP A 244 4.89 -28.73 -8.51
CA TRP A 244 5.32 -30.06 -8.92
C TRP A 244 4.78 -31.09 -7.93
N THR A 245 4.33 -32.22 -8.46
CA THR A 245 3.78 -33.32 -7.64
C THR A 245 4.51 -34.61 -7.97
N ARG A 246 5.08 -35.26 -6.96
CA ARG A 246 5.65 -36.62 -7.07
C ARG A 246 4.71 -37.59 -6.39
N ARG A 247 4.40 -38.69 -7.08
CA ARG A 247 3.67 -39.82 -6.49
C ARG A 247 4.64 -40.96 -6.29
N GLU A 248 4.68 -41.50 -5.09
CA GLU A 248 5.49 -42.66 -4.76
C GLU A 248 4.56 -43.77 -4.27
N ARG A 249 4.66 -44.93 -4.93
CA ARG A 249 3.94 -46.14 -4.53
C ARG A 249 4.91 -47.00 -3.71
N LYS A 250 4.55 -47.30 -2.46
CA LYS A 250 5.31 -48.26 -1.65
C LYS A 250 5.08 -49.70 -2.17
N PRO A 251 6.03 -50.63 -1.95
CA PRO A 251 5.79 -52.04 -2.19
C PRO A 251 4.55 -52.53 -1.43
N LEU A 252 3.83 -53.50 -1.99
CA LEU A 252 2.57 -54.11 -1.48
C LEU A 252 1.28 -53.29 -1.63
N GLY A 253 1.28 -52.14 -2.33
CA GLY A 253 0.04 -51.51 -2.79
C GLY A 253 -0.81 -50.82 -1.70
N ILE A 254 -0.26 -50.61 -0.50
CA ILE A 254 -1.05 -50.17 0.66
C ILE A 254 -1.13 -48.65 0.81
N GLU A 255 -0.20 -47.84 0.26
CA GLU A 255 -0.28 -46.37 0.31
C GLU A 255 0.40 -45.68 -0.89
N GLU A 256 -0.31 -44.73 -1.51
CA GLU A 256 0.25 -43.76 -2.45
C GLU A 256 0.60 -42.47 -1.70
N LYS A 257 1.89 -42.14 -1.57
CA LYS A 257 2.31 -40.85 -0.99
C LYS A 257 2.47 -39.81 -2.08
N VAL A 258 1.78 -38.68 -1.91
CA VAL A 258 1.81 -37.54 -2.84
C VAL A 258 2.61 -36.41 -2.21
N TYR A 259 3.78 -36.12 -2.77
CA TYR A 259 4.63 -35.00 -2.37
C TYR A 259 4.38 -33.80 -3.28
N LYS A 260 4.00 -32.66 -2.70
CA LYS A 260 3.77 -31.41 -3.41
C LYS A 260 4.87 -30.40 -3.08
N HIS A 261 5.57 -29.92 -4.10
CA HIS A 261 6.61 -28.90 -3.98
C HIS A 261 6.27 -27.71 -4.88
N HIS A 262 6.55 -26.51 -4.39
CA HIS A 262 6.37 -25.28 -5.13
C HIS A 262 7.73 -24.69 -5.51
N PHE A 263 7.80 -24.06 -6.68
CA PHE A 263 9.03 -23.46 -7.22
C PHE A 263 8.77 -22.00 -7.56
N LEU A 264 9.56 -21.09 -6.98
CA LEU A 264 9.63 -19.70 -7.40
C LEU A 264 10.87 -19.49 -8.26
N TYR A 265 10.69 -18.99 -9.49
CA TYR A 265 11.79 -18.70 -10.41
C TYR A 265 12.10 -17.20 -10.43
N PHE A 266 13.36 -16.86 -10.63
CA PHE A 266 13.82 -15.49 -10.90
C PHE A 266 14.35 -15.38 -12.33
N GLY A 267 13.92 -14.34 -13.06
CA GLY A 267 14.43 -14.02 -14.39
C GLY A 267 15.56 -12.99 -14.37
N ASP A 268 16.12 -12.73 -15.56
CA ASP A 268 17.27 -11.82 -15.77
C ASP A 268 16.86 -10.37 -16.13
N ASP A 269 15.56 -10.08 -16.25
CA ASP A 269 15.08 -8.77 -16.73
C ASP A 269 15.33 -7.65 -15.71
N LYS A 270 16.00 -6.57 -16.13
CA LYS A 270 16.15 -5.34 -15.33
C LYS A 270 14.89 -4.46 -15.46
N LYS A 271 14.34 -4.03 -14.32
CA LYS A 271 13.21 -3.09 -14.27
C LYS A 271 13.74 -1.67 -14.09
N ASP A 272 13.77 -0.86 -15.14
CA ASP A 272 14.40 0.48 -15.06
C ASP A 272 13.46 1.65 -14.80
N SER A 273 12.17 1.53 -15.12
CA SER A 273 11.17 2.59 -14.92
C SER A 273 10.27 2.37 -13.69
N THR A 274 9.74 3.47 -13.13
CA THR A 274 8.77 3.47 -11.99
C THR A 274 7.41 2.93 -12.39
N ILE A 275 6.99 3.12 -13.64
CA ILE A 275 5.76 2.57 -14.22
C ILE A 275 6.15 1.80 -15.48
N GLN A 276 5.56 0.61 -15.66
CA GLN A 276 5.76 -0.26 -16.81
C GLN A 276 4.42 -0.64 -17.40
N PHE A 277 4.36 -0.82 -18.71
CA PHE A 277 3.17 -1.35 -19.38
C PHE A 277 3.45 -2.81 -19.75
N VAL A 278 2.69 -3.72 -19.14
CA VAL A 278 2.85 -5.16 -19.32
C VAL A 278 1.58 -5.72 -19.93
N ARG A 279 1.71 -6.69 -20.84
CA ARG A 279 0.53 -7.30 -21.46
C ARG A 279 -0.21 -8.17 -20.45
N VAL A 280 -1.52 -8.13 -20.55
CA VAL A 280 -2.40 -9.06 -19.86
C VAL A 280 -2.24 -10.43 -20.51
N ASN A 281 -1.81 -11.42 -19.73
CA ASN A 281 -1.64 -12.79 -20.17
C ASN A 281 -2.92 -13.61 -20.02
N SER A 282 -3.67 -13.41 -18.93
CA SER A 282 -4.94 -14.11 -18.71
C SER A 282 -5.88 -13.33 -17.80
N ILE A 283 -7.19 -13.50 -18.01
CA ILE A 283 -8.26 -13.04 -17.14
C ILE A 283 -9.14 -14.25 -16.85
N VAL A 284 -9.21 -14.68 -15.59
CA VAL A 284 -9.92 -15.91 -15.20
C VAL A 284 -10.96 -15.59 -14.13
N PRO A 285 -12.24 -15.93 -14.31
CA PRO A 285 -13.25 -15.83 -13.27
C PRO A 285 -12.84 -16.62 -12.01
N GLN A 286 -12.94 -16.02 -10.83
CA GLN A 286 -12.67 -16.65 -9.53
C GLN A 286 -13.96 -16.95 -8.74
N GLY A 287 -15.09 -16.94 -9.44
CA GLY A 287 -16.42 -17.00 -8.83
C GLY A 287 -16.88 -15.62 -8.39
N SER A 288 -17.71 -15.57 -7.36
CA SER A 288 -18.29 -14.34 -6.86
C SER A 288 -17.93 -14.15 -5.39
N LYS A 289 -17.50 -12.95 -5.00
CA LYS A 289 -17.29 -12.61 -3.58
C LYS A 289 -18.50 -11.88 -3.05
N GLU A 290 -18.84 -12.13 -1.79
CA GLU A 290 -19.90 -11.39 -1.12
C GLU A 290 -19.49 -9.92 -1.03
N THR A 291 -20.37 -9.06 -1.53
CA THR A 291 -20.27 -7.62 -1.40
C THR A 291 -21.33 -7.16 -0.42
N PHE A 292 -20.99 -6.14 0.35
CA PHE A 292 -21.87 -5.60 1.37
C PHE A 292 -21.92 -4.10 1.20
N ASP A 293 -23.13 -3.57 1.08
CA ASP A 293 -23.33 -2.18 1.44
C ASP A 293 -23.45 -2.14 2.96
N ILE A 294 -22.56 -1.37 3.57
CA ILE A 294 -22.51 -1.21 5.01
C ILE A 294 -23.07 0.16 5.36
N GLU A 295 -24.11 0.16 6.18
CA GLU A 295 -24.58 1.35 6.84
C GLU A 295 -24.01 1.36 8.26
N VAL A 296 -23.24 2.38 8.57
CA VAL A 296 -22.61 2.57 9.88
C VAL A 296 -23.32 3.71 10.61
N ASP A 297 -23.46 3.57 11.93
CA ASP A 297 -24.09 4.58 12.80
C ASP A 297 -23.37 5.93 12.83
N LYS A 298 -22.21 6.02 12.18
CA LYS A 298 -21.41 7.22 11.97
C LYS A 298 -21.02 7.30 10.50
N GLY A 299 -21.44 8.38 9.81
CA GLY A 299 -21.36 8.54 8.35
C GLY A 299 -19.96 8.66 7.71
N ASN A 300 -18.88 8.36 8.45
CA ASN A 300 -17.52 8.38 7.95
C ASN A 300 -16.88 7.01 8.16
N PHE A 301 -16.43 6.35 7.10
CA PHE A 301 -15.64 5.12 7.23
C PHE A 301 -14.31 5.24 6.48
N ILE A 302 -13.31 4.54 7.02
CA ILE A 302 -11.98 4.41 6.40
C ILE A 302 -11.93 3.08 5.67
N ALA A 303 -11.78 3.12 4.35
CA ALA A 303 -11.44 1.95 3.55
C ALA A 303 -10.01 2.14 3.04
N ASN A 304 -9.10 1.24 3.44
CA ASN A 304 -7.69 1.25 3.05
C ASN A 304 -6.94 2.58 3.27
N GLY A 305 -7.39 3.44 4.18
CA GLY A 305 -6.78 4.76 4.43
C GLY A 305 -7.41 5.92 3.65
N ILE A 306 -8.48 5.68 2.89
CA ILE A 306 -9.34 6.72 2.29
C ILE A 306 -10.53 6.97 3.20
N LEU A 307 -10.85 8.24 3.42
CA LEU A 307 -12.09 8.68 4.06
C LEU A 307 -13.18 8.85 2.98
N VAL A 308 -14.13 7.93 2.91
CA VAL A 308 -15.23 7.94 1.93
C VAL A 308 -16.45 8.64 2.51
N HIS A 309 -17.06 9.58 1.77
CA HIS A 309 -18.25 10.31 2.17
C HIS A 309 -19.25 10.39 1.01
N ASN A 310 -20.51 10.01 1.25
CA ASN A 310 -21.63 10.30 0.37
C ASN A 310 -22.95 10.35 1.18
N SER A 311 -23.04 11.34 2.07
CA SER A 311 -24.20 11.51 2.96
C SER A 311 -24.99 12.77 2.62
N LYS A 312 -26.28 12.77 3.00
CA LYS A 312 -27.19 13.92 2.85
C LYS A 312 -26.67 15.19 3.51
N LEU A 313 -26.03 15.08 4.67
CA LEU A 313 -25.38 16.17 5.38
C LEU A 313 -24.01 15.69 5.90
N THR A 314 -22.97 16.49 5.65
CA THR A 314 -21.63 16.26 6.25
C THR A 314 -21.17 17.53 6.94
N MET A 315 -20.60 17.38 8.13
CA MET A 315 -19.87 18.44 8.83
C MET A 315 -18.47 17.95 9.19
N LYS A 316 -17.41 18.53 8.62
CA LYS A 316 -16.04 18.05 8.80
C LYS A 316 -15.02 19.18 8.88
N TYR A 317 -14.23 19.19 9.97
CA TYR A 317 -13.22 20.22 10.24
C TYR A 317 -11.91 19.60 10.75
N PRO A 318 -11.13 18.90 9.88
CA PRO A 318 -9.84 18.34 10.26
C PRO A 318 -8.95 19.44 10.82
N SER A 319 -8.29 19.16 11.94
CA SER A 319 -7.61 20.19 12.74
C SER A 319 -6.14 19.83 12.92
N VAL A 320 -5.26 20.78 12.65
CA VAL A 320 -3.82 20.63 12.84
C VAL A 320 -3.34 21.53 13.96
N TYR A 321 -2.72 20.92 14.98
CA TYR A 321 -2.18 21.60 16.16
C TYR A 321 -0.65 21.67 16.04
N LEU A 322 -0.13 22.88 15.82
CA LEU A 322 1.29 23.13 15.58
C LEU A 322 1.98 23.49 16.89
N MET A 323 2.23 22.45 17.69
CA MET A 323 2.74 22.55 19.07
C MET A 323 4.28 22.62 19.17
N GLY A 324 5.00 22.22 18.12
CA GLY A 324 6.46 22.20 18.09
C GLY A 324 7.04 23.33 17.25
N LYS A 325 8.22 23.85 17.65
CA LYS A 325 8.94 24.88 16.88
C LYS A 325 9.21 24.36 15.46
N GLY A 326 8.86 25.15 14.44
CA GLY A 326 9.05 24.75 13.04
C GLY A 326 8.06 23.70 12.50
N ALA A 327 7.02 23.32 13.27
CA ALA A 327 6.04 22.34 12.84
C ALA A 327 5.30 22.80 11.57
N ARG A 328 4.96 21.83 10.72
CA ARG A 328 4.25 22.05 9.45
C ARG A 328 2.96 21.25 9.38
N GLY A 329 1.91 21.85 8.85
CA GLY A 329 0.61 21.23 8.69
C GLY A 329 0.01 21.52 7.33
N GLU A 330 -0.58 20.52 6.68
CA GLU A 330 -1.35 20.70 5.45
C GLU A 330 -2.70 20.01 5.58
N VAL A 331 -3.76 20.69 5.15
CA VAL A 331 -5.12 20.16 5.05
C VAL A 331 -5.57 20.30 3.60
N LEU A 332 -5.88 19.16 2.98
CA LEU A 332 -6.51 19.08 1.67
C LEU A 332 -7.95 18.60 1.86
N SER A 333 -8.90 19.37 1.37
CA SER A 333 -10.32 19.04 1.47
C SER A 333 -10.97 19.10 0.09
N VAL A 334 -11.72 18.06 -0.26
CA VAL A 334 -12.63 18.02 -1.41
C VAL A 334 -14.03 17.75 -0.88
N ALA A 335 -15.00 18.50 -1.38
CA ALA A 335 -16.42 18.26 -1.12
C ALA A 335 -17.19 18.27 -2.46
N TYR A 336 -18.09 17.33 -2.62
CA TYR A 336 -19.03 17.27 -3.75
C TYR A 336 -20.45 17.20 -3.18
N ALA A 337 -21.36 18.06 -3.61
CA ALA A 337 -22.76 18.03 -3.21
C ALA A 337 -23.65 17.90 -4.43
N GLY A 338 -24.38 16.78 -4.53
CA GLY A 338 -25.45 16.55 -5.50
C GLY A 338 -26.84 16.95 -4.98
N PRO A 339 -27.92 16.53 -5.68
CA PRO A 339 -29.29 16.85 -5.29
C PRO A 339 -29.63 16.54 -3.84
N GLY A 340 -30.16 17.54 -3.13
CA GLY A 340 -30.59 17.41 -1.74
C GLY A 340 -29.46 17.19 -0.71
N GLN A 341 -28.20 17.31 -1.12
CA GLN A 341 -27.04 17.16 -0.24
C GLN A 341 -26.51 18.51 0.26
N HIS A 342 -25.97 18.50 1.48
CA HIS A 342 -25.23 19.61 2.07
C HIS A 342 -23.89 19.14 2.63
N GLN A 343 -22.78 19.59 2.04
CA GLN A 343 -21.43 19.29 2.52
C GLN A 343 -20.81 20.54 3.18
N ASP A 344 -20.80 20.62 4.51
CA ASP A 344 -20.07 21.62 5.29
C ASP A 344 -18.69 21.06 5.67
N ALA A 345 -17.67 21.43 4.90
CA ALA A 345 -16.32 20.93 5.05
C ALA A 345 -15.34 22.09 5.25
N GLY A 346 -14.17 21.81 5.81
CA GLY A 346 -13.11 22.80 5.85
C GLY A 346 -11.93 22.30 6.64
N GLY A 347 -11.33 23.17 7.45
CA GLY A 347 -10.12 22.81 8.19
C GLY A 347 -9.80 23.80 9.29
N LYS A 348 -9.05 23.34 10.29
CA LYS A 348 -8.52 24.18 11.36
C LYS A 348 -7.00 24.11 11.40
N ALA A 349 -6.35 25.26 11.48
CA ALA A 349 -4.92 25.35 11.72
C ALA A 349 -4.68 26.18 12.98
N ILE A 350 -4.07 25.57 13.99
CA ILE A 350 -3.85 26.21 15.29
C ILE A 350 -2.34 26.27 15.57
N HIS A 351 -1.80 27.47 15.58
CA HIS A 351 -0.38 27.75 15.76
C HIS A 351 -0.06 28.11 17.21
N PHE A 352 0.66 27.23 17.91
CA PHE A 352 1.10 27.46 19.29
C PHE A 352 2.59 27.82 19.38
N ALA A 353 3.43 27.19 18.56
CA ALA A 353 4.88 27.33 18.63
C ALA A 353 5.46 28.30 17.58
N PRO A 354 6.66 28.86 17.81
CA PRO A 354 7.35 29.71 16.85
C PRO A 354 7.69 29.02 15.52
N TYR A 355 7.74 29.82 14.46
CA TYR A 355 8.16 29.47 13.10
C TYR A 355 7.36 28.33 12.47
N THR A 356 6.10 28.20 12.86
CA THR A 356 5.20 27.16 12.35
C THR A 356 4.58 27.56 11.02
N SER A 357 4.33 26.59 10.14
CA SER A 357 3.72 26.85 8.82
C SER A 357 2.50 25.96 8.54
N SER A 358 1.40 26.54 8.07
CA SER A 358 0.21 25.78 7.65
C SER A 358 -0.26 26.12 6.25
N LYS A 359 -0.92 25.16 5.61
CA LYS A 359 -1.64 25.36 4.35
C LYS A 359 -2.97 24.61 4.37
N ILE A 360 -4.05 25.31 4.08
CA ILE A 360 -5.38 24.72 3.90
C ILE A 360 -5.78 24.95 2.45
N THR A 361 -6.09 23.88 1.73
CA THR A 361 -6.63 23.94 0.37
C THR A 361 -7.94 23.17 0.36
N SER A 362 -9.04 23.89 0.15
CA SER A 362 -10.38 23.35 0.07
C SER A 362 -10.94 23.58 -1.33
N LYS A 363 -11.38 22.51 -1.99
CA LYS A 363 -12.12 22.58 -3.25
C LYS A 363 -13.50 22.00 -3.07
N SER A 364 -14.50 22.68 -3.61
CA SER A 364 -15.89 22.26 -3.51
C SER A 364 -16.57 22.28 -4.87
N VAL A 365 -17.46 21.32 -5.10
CA VAL A 365 -18.26 21.20 -6.32
C VAL A 365 -19.71 21.04 -5.90
N SER A 366 -20.60 21.87 -6.44
CA SER A 366 -22.04 21.77 -6.19
C SER A 366 -22.79 21.54 -7.50
N HIS A 367 -23.72 20.60 -7.48
CA HIS A 367 -24.53 20.19 -8.62
C HIS A 367 -25.98 19.82 -8.21
N GLY A 368 -26.94 20.02 -9.11
CA GLY A 368 -28.34 19.61 -8.97
C GLY A 368 -29.05 20.26 -7.79
N GLY A 369 -28.75 21.53 -7.50
CA GLY A 369 -29.25 22.21 -6.30
C GLY A 369 -28.52 21.82 -5.00
N GLY A 370 -27.42 21.07 -5.11
CA GLY A 370 -26.56 20.70 -3.99
C GLY A 370 -25.91 21.91 -3.33
N ARG A 371 -25.64 21.79 -2.03
CA ARG A 371 -25.03 22.85 -1.23
C ARG A 371 -23.66 22.41 -0.72
N THR A 372 -22.63 23.18 -1.02
CA THR A 372 -21.34 23.07 -0.35
C THR A 372 -21.12 24.25 0.59
N SER A 373 -20.35 24.05 1.64
CA SER A 373 -19.90 25.12 2.52
C SER A 373 -18.45 24.88 2.91
N TYR A 374 -17.62 25.91 2.79
CA TYR A 374 -16.31 25.95 3.44
C TYR A 374 -16.45 26.53 4.84
N ARG A 375 -15.89 25.88 5.86
CA ARG A 375 -15.76 26.45 7.21
C ARG A 375 -14.37 26.26 7.78
N GLY A 376 -13.66 27.36 7.94
CA GLY A 376 -12.26 27.38 8.36
C GLY A 376 -12.05 28.05 9.71
N LEU A 377 -11.10 27.54 10.50
CA LEU A 377 -10.54 28.27 11.65
C LEU A 377 -9.02 28.34 11.52
N LEU A 378 -8.47 29.54 11.42
CA LEU A 378 -7.05 29.78 11.57
C LEU A 378 -6.82 30.53 12.88
N GLN A 379 -6.08 29.93 13.79
CA GLN A 379 -5.78 30.52 15.09
C GLN A 379 -4.28 30.61 15.31
N VAL A 380 -3.79 31.77 15.70
CA VAL A 380 -2.38 32.03 16.01
C VAL A 380 -2.28 32.57 17.43
N PHE A 381 -1.63 31.81 18.31
CA PHE A 381 -1.41 32.23 19.69
C PHE A 381 -0.27 33.25 19.81
N GLN A 382 -0.27 34.01 20.90
CA GLN A 382 0.76 35.01 21.23
C GLN A 382 2.19 34.44 21.22
N SER A 383 2.37 33.14 21.46
CA SER A 383 3.67 32.46 21.47
C SER A 383 4.18 32.06 20.07
N ALA A 384 3.37 32.17 19.02
CA ALA A 384 3.68 31.67 17.68
C ALA A 384 4.39 32.70 16.78
N ILE A 385 5.56 33.18 17.24
CA ILE A 385 6.41 34.14 16.52
C ILE A 385 6.78 33.60 15.13
N GLY A 386 6.68 34.41 14.08
CA GLY A 386 7.07 34.06 12.71
C GLY A 386 6.17 33.01 12.06
N ALA A 387 4.94 32.82 12.53
CA ALA A 387 3.99 31.86 11.96
C ALA A 387 3.61 32.24 10.52
N LYS A 388 3.43 31.23 9.65
CA LYS A 388 2.98 31.39 8.27
C LYS A 388 1.76 30.54 7.99
N SER A 389 0.74 31.08 7.35
CA SER A 389 -0.44 30.31 6.95
C SER A 389 -0.98 30.77 5.61
N LYS A 390 -1.39 29.82 4.77
CA LYS A 390 -2.13 30.08 3.54
C LYS A 390 -3.40 29.23 3.48
N VAL A 391 -4.54 29.89 3.31
CA VAL A 391 -5.86 29.26 3.17
C VAL A 391 -6.39 29.57 1.77
N VAL A 392 -6.73 28.54 1.00
CA VAL A 392 -7.31 28.66 -0.35
C VAL A 392 -8.62 27.87 -0.39
N CYS A 393 -9.71 28.55 -0.77
CA CYS A 393 -11.05 27.99 -0.83
C CYS A 393 -11.63 28.21 -2.23
N ASP A 394 -11.64 27.17 -3.06
CA ASP A 394 -12.24 27.25 -4.38
C ASP A 394 -13.57 26.52 -4.40
N ALA A 395 -14.57 27.12 -5.03
CA ALA A 395 -15.87 26.51 -5.29
C ALA A 395 -16.18 26.53 -6.79
N LEU A 396 -16.74 25.42 -7.27
CA LEU A 396 -17.25 25.27 -8.62
C LEU A 396 -18.74 24.94 -8.55
N LEU A 397 -19.57 25.78 -9.16
CA LEU A 397 -21.00 25.54 -9.32
C LEU A 397 -21.24 25.03 -10.75
N ILE A 398 -21.89 23.87 -10.87
CA ILE A 398 -22.20 23.25 -12.17
C ILE A 398 -23.47 23.84 -12.79
N ASP A 399 -24.41 24.29 -11.96
CA ASP A 399 -25.71 24.85 -12.36
C ASP A 399 -26.10 26.07 -11.51
N ASP A 400 -27.19 26.72 -11.91
CA ASP A 400 -27.68 27.95 -11.28
C ASP A 400 -28.44 27.73 -9.97
N GLU A 401 -28.98 26.52 -9.74
CA GLU A 401 -29.72 26.18 -8.53
C GLU A 401 -28.78 25.82 -7.36
N SER A 402 -27.56 25.39 -7.68
CA SER A 402 -26.52 25.01 -6.73
C SER A 402 -25.97 26.19 -5.94
N ARG A 403 -25.53 25.91 -4.71
CA ARG A 403 -25.02 26.91 -3.79
C ARG A 403 -23.67 26.52 -3.20
N SER A 404 -22.80 27.52 -2.99
CA SER A 404 -21.59 27.38 -2.18
C SER A 404 -21.49 28.56 -1.21
N ASP A 405 -21.20 28.27 0.06
CA ASP A 405 -21.00 29.27 1.11
C ASP A 405 -19.57 29.17 1.66
N THR A 406 -18.97 30.28 2.08
CA THR A 406 -17.61 30.28 2.67
C THR A 406 -17.61 31.05 3.98
N TYR A 407 -17.24 30.37 5.07
CA TYR A 407 -17.22 30.88 6.45
C TYR A 407 -15.81 30.80 7.04
N PRO A 408 -14.90 31.73 6.68
CA PRO A 408 -13.55 31.77 7.23
C PRO A 408 -13.54 32.45 8.61
N THR A 409 -12.87 31.85 9.58
CA THR A 409 -12.63 32.48 10.89
C THR A 409 -11.11 32.58 11.12
N MET A 410 -10.63 33.78 11.45
CA MET A 410 -9.22 34.02 11.76
C MET A 410 -9.09 34.71 13.12
N ASP A 411 -8.38 34.08 14.06
CA ASP A 411 -8.07 34.61 15.40
C ASP A 411 -6.55 34.72 15.54
N ILE A 412 -6.00 35.92 15.29
CA ILE A 412 -4.56 36.15 15.20
C ILE A 412 -4.11 37.01 16.37
N LYS A 413 -3.46 36.39 17.36
CA LYS A 413 -3.00 37.04 18.60
C LYS A 413 -1.52 37.41 18.58
N HIS A 414 -0.85 37.36 17.43
CA HIS A 414 0.55 37.76 17.32
C HIS A 414 0.81 38.58 16.06
N ASN A 415 1.54 39.70 16.22
CA ASN A 415 1.84 40.64 15.14
C ASN A 415 2.95 40.18 14.16
N ASP A 416 3.84 39.27 14.55
CA ASP A 416 4.91 38.74 13.69
C ASP A 416 4.42 37.43 13.06
N CYS A 417 3.50 37.54 12.11
CA CYS A 417 3.03 36.40 11.33
C CYS A 417 2.63 36.83 9.90
N ARG A 418 2.65 35.87 8.97
CA ARG A 418 2.21 36.08 7.58
C ARG A 418 1.04 35.15 7.27
N ILE A 419 -0.14 35.75 7.09
CA ILE A 419 -1.40 35.04 6.90
C ILE A 419 -2.02 35.45 5.57
N GLU A 420 -2.35 34.48 4.74
CA GLU A 420 -3.00 34.68 3.43
C GLU A 420 -4.29 33.86 3.38
N HIS A 421 -5.39 34.49 2.96
CA HIS A 421 -6.66 33.80 2.69
C HIS A 421 -7.21 34.22 1.34
N GLU A 422 -7.52 33.24 0.51
CA GLU A 422 -8.09 33.41 -0.84
C GLU A 422 -9.33 32.53 -0.97
N ALA A 423 -10.41 33.11 -1.50
CA ALA A 423 -11.65 32.38 -1.77
C ALA A 423 -12.21 32.76 -3.14
N THR A 424 -12.44 31.77 -3.99
CA THR A 424 -12.91 31.95 -5.37
C THR A 424 -14.13 31.08 -5.63
N VAL A 425 -15.17 31.66 -6.24
CA VAL A 425 -16.33 30.91 -6.73
C VAL A 425 -16.35 31.03 -8.24
N SER A 426 -16.40 29.88 -8.93
CA SER A 426 -16.49 29.79 -10.38
C SER A 426 -17.75 29.05 -10.78
N LYS A 427 -18.36 29.44 -11.90
CA LYS A 427 -19.41 28.68 -12.58
C LYS A 427 -18.83 28.03 -13.82
N ILE A 428 -19.35 26.87 -14.21
CA ILE A 428 -19.05 26.31 -15.53
C ILE A 428 -19.70 27.22 -16.57
N GLY A 429 -18.91 27.75 -17.50
CA GLY A 429 -19.41 28.63 -18.55
C GLY A 429 -20.04 27.85 -19.69
N ASP A 430 -21.20 28.29 -20.19
CA ASP A 430 -21.87 27.68 -21.35
C ASP A 430 -20.95 27.61 -22.57
N ASP A 431 -20.10 28.62 -22.77
CA ASP A 431 -19.10 28.64 -23.86
C ASP A 431 -18.06 27.51 -23.74
N GLN A 432 -17.66 27.14 -22.51
CA GLN A 432 -16.70 26.06 -22.27
C GLN A 432 -17.35 24.70 -22.56
N LEU A 433 -18.59 24.50 -22.12
CA LEU A 433 -19.36 23.30 -22.42
C LEU A 433 -19.67 23.20 -23.92
N PHE A 434 -20.11 24.29 -24.54
CA PHE A 434 -20.34 24.36 -25.97
C PHE A 434 -19.08 24.02 -26.76
N TYR A 435 -17.91 24.56 -26.37
CA TYR A 435 -16.65 24.23 -27.01
C TYR A 435 -16.33 22.74 -26.93
N LEU A 436 -16.44 22.12 -25.74
CA LEU A 436 -16.20 20.68 -25.56
C LEU A 436 -17.21 19.82 -26.34
N MET A 437 -18.49 20.20 -26.30
CA MET A 437 -19.55 19.51 -27.01
C MET A 437 -19.42 19.62 -28.54
N SER A 438 -18.94 20.77 -29.05
CA SER A 438 -18.64 20.95 -30.47
C SER A 438 -17.54 20.00 -30.99
N ARG A 439 -16.74 19.41 -30.08
CA ARG A 439 -15.74 18.38 -30.37
C ARG A 439 -16.28 16.95 -30.26
N GLY A 440 -17.59 16.79 -30.09
CA GLY A 440 -18.27 15.50 -30.01
C GLY A 440 -18.25 14.85 -28.63
N ILE A 441 -17.95 15.61 -27.57
CA ILE A 441 -18.02 15.16 -26.18
C ILE A 441 -19.45 15.38 -25.70
N ASN A 442 -20.09 14.38 -25.10
CA ASN A 442 -21.45 14.57 -24.60
C ASN A 442 -21.44 15.52 -23.37
N LYS A 443 -22.59 16.12 -23.03
CA LYS A 443 -22.66 17.13 -21.96
C LYS A 443 -22.18 16.60 -20.59
N PRO A 444 -22.63 15.42 -20.10
CA PRO A 444 -22.10 14.85 -18.85
C PRO A 444 -20.59 14.63 -18.85
N ASP A 445 -20.02 14.12 -19.95
CA ASP A 445 -18.58 13.90 -20.10
C ASP A 445 -17.81 15.24 -20.10
N ALA A 446 -18.37 16.28 -20.73
CA ALA A 446 -17.79 17.61 -20.79
C ALA A 446 -17.75 18.27 -19.41
N GLU A 447 -18.86 18.21 -18.66
CA GLU A 447 -18.93 18.70 -17.28
C GLU A 447 -17.93 17.94 -16.39
N ALA A 448 -17.87 16.61 -16.51
CA ALA A 448 -16.92 15.79 -15.76
C ALA A 448 -15.46 16.15 -16.08
N MET A 449 -15.13 16.47 -17.33
CA MET A 449 -13.80 16.94 -17.70
C MET A 449 -13.44 18.27 -17.02
N VAL A 450 -14.38 19.22 -16.94
CA VAL A 450 -14.16 20.51 -16.26
C VAL A 450 -13.96 20.30 -14.76
N VAL A 451 -14.82 19.49 -14.13
CA VAL A 451 -14.71 19.15 -12.70
C VAL A 451 -13.38 18.46 -12.39
N ASN A 452 -12.96 17.50 -13.21
CA ASN A 452 -11.68 16.81 -13.07
C ASN A 452 -10.49 17.76 -13.18
N GLY A 453 -10.53 18.71 -14.12
CA GLY A 453 -9.51 19.76 -14.23
C GLY A 453 -9.47 20.65 -12.98
N PHE A 454 -10.63 20.98 -12.41
CA PHE A 454 -10.73 21.81 -11.22
C PHE A 454 -10.14 21.16 -9.96
N ILE A 455 -10.37 19.85 -9.76
CA ILE A 455 -9.86 19.09 -8.60
C ILE A 455 -8.45 18.52 -8.80
N GLU A 456 -7.89 18.61 -10.01
CA GLU A 456 -6.58 18.03 -10.39
C GLU A 456 -5.45 18.29 -9.38
N PRO A 457 -5.30 19.50 -8.78
CA PRO A 457 -4.24 19.78 -7.82
C PRO A 457 -4.30 18.92 -6.55
N ILE A 458 -5.48 18.42 -6.18
CA ILE A 458 -5.68 17.53 -5.03
C ILE A 458 -5.47 16.08 -5.47
N VAL A 459 -6.02 15.69 -6.63
CA VAL A 459 -5.86 14.35 -7.20
C VAL A 459 -4.37 14.00 -7.38
N LYS A 460 -3.54 14.95 -7.82
CA LYS A 460 -2.07 14.78 -7.98
C LYS A 460 -1.32 14.45 -6.68
N GLN A 461 -1.91 14.75 -5.51
CA GLN A 461 -1.29 14.47 -4.21
C GLN A 461 -1.72 13.11 -3.64
N LEU A 462 -2.72 12.47 -4.24
CA LEU A 462 -3.20 11.17 -3.82
C LEU A 462 -2.36 10.05 -4.47
N PRO A 463 -2.14 8.93 -3.76
CA PRO A 463 -1.70 7.69 -4.38
C PRO A 463 -2.57 7.33 -5.60
N LEU A 464 -1.96 6.74 -6.62
CA LEU A 464 -2.61 6.47 -7.91
C LEU A 464 -3.95 5.72 -7.76
N GLU A 465 -3.98 4.70 -6.90
CA GLU A 465 -5.17 3.89 -6.63
C GLU A 465 -6.35 4.74 -6.13
N TYR A 466 -6.08 5.76 -5.32
CA TYR A 466 -7.09 6.62 -4.70
C TYR A 466 -7.50 7.78 -5.59
N ALA A 467 -6.55 8.31 -6.37
CA ALA A 467 -6.84 9.29 -7.41
C ALA A 467 -7.87 8.75 -8.41
N VAL A 468 -7.75 7.48 -8.79
CA VAL A 468 -8.65 6.83 -9.74
C VAL A 468 -10.04 6.62 -9.15
N GLU A 469 -10.14 6.14 -7.91
CA GLU A 469 -11.44 5.97 -7.24
C GLU A 469 -12.14 7.30 -7.01
N LEU A 470 -11.41 8.36 -6.67
CA LEU A 470 -11.99 9.70 -6.53
C LEU A 470 -12.58 10.22 -7.85
N ASN A 471 -11.84 10.09 -8.96
CA ASN A 471 -12.34 10.50 -10.28
C ASN A 471 -13.58 9.71 -10.68
N ARG A 472 -13.64 8.42 -10.33
CA ARG A 472 -14.79 7.56 -10.60
C ARG A 472 -16.01 7.96 -9.77
N LEU A 473 -15.84 8.20 -8.47
CA LEU A 473 -16.93 8.64 -7.60
C LEU A 473 -17.57 9.91 -8.13
N ILE A 474 -16.75 10.85 -8.61
CA ILE A 474 -17.23 12.10 -9.20
C ILE A 474 -18.01 11.83 -10.49
N GLN A 475 -17.54 10.95 -11.38
CA GLN A 475 -18.30 10.56 -12.56
C GLN A 475 -19.66 9.95 -12.22
N LEU A 476 -19.72 9.07 -11.21
CA LEU A 476 -20.96 8.43 -10.77
C LEU A 476 -21.98 9.45 -10.25
N GLU A 477 -21.54 10.43 -9.47
CA GLU A 477 -22.41 11.49 -8.97
C GLU A 477 -22.95 12.39 -10.11
N MET A 478 -22.17 12.55 -11.18
CA MET A 478 -22.58 13.31 -12.37
C MET A 478 -23.53 12.53 -13.29
N GLU A 479 -23.36 11.22 -13.42
CA GLU A 479 -24.28 10.35 -14.19
C GLU A 479 -25.63 10.15 -13.48
N GLY A 480 -25.65 10.10 -12.15
CA GLY A 480 -26.86 9.86 -11.33
C GLY A 480 -27.81 11.03 -11.17
N SER A 481 -27.49 12.20 -11.75
CA SER A 481 -28.27 13.44 -11.61
C SER A 481 -29.21 13.72 -12.79
N VAL A 482 -29.24 12.83 -13.80
CA VAL A 482 -30.19 12.92 -14.93
C VAL A 482 -31.36 11.97 -14.66
N GLY A 483 -32.37 12.52 -13.99
CA GLY A 483 -33.74 12.01 -13.95
C GLY A 483 -34.69 13.06 -14.47
#